data_AF-A0AAU9W2P5-F1
#
_entry.id   AF-A0AAU9W2P5-F1
#
_cell.length_a   1.000
_cell.length_b   1.000
_cell.length_c   1.000
_cell.angle_alpha   90.00
_cell.angle_beta   90.00
_cell.angle_gamma   90.00
#
_symmetry.space_group_name_H-M   'P 1'
#
loop_
_entity.id
_entity.type
_entity.pdbx_description
1 polymer ?
#
loop_
_entity_poly.entity_id
_entity_poly.type
_entity_poly.pdbx_seq_one_letter_code
_entity_poly.pdbx_strand_id
1 'polypeptide(L)'
;MDSGDVLGNDGRKALNACVKVQTCSIEKLQEYDRKTALGRLRGCYGGVFPRGFESWLLFDPLKIYDVRNGHNISEIKGYYISVIHQALLHFDKMKYVEKYLNKENPGRENSVATIEKRRANVSREIEEAEVNPDGQRKYSWIIAQRRVRDCFAGNFAGDVGLLKHKVGERYSINDIFNAVRAIDNEGLLLKYPEDKGDGSKELKNAIEANWEELTREYQDAKENPCRQRKYSRSDAERRVRDCFAGTLREDTDIFPKIRDSKKATFNIFDIKSAIDNFDEKKLLDKYPKPGQGEDEKRKNVDDQRAGILTEYEETIKLVTMSYGTGFLIGNGLTITNEHVIRRYLNDKERYGLFVSNEIIHCLPTEVVFVDDKNDLALLNCPNLNLNDTEIRSFNLCGVDLLIGQSVFCFGYPPTHMGETALFVEGKVAGYKKELYKEPLVTLNCSLRPGCSGGPVMRRINRQIVVLGVVKEIHKQDIFEENERNFMEIMNMQANNTFLQMVLKLITPLIKLVFKLHYALTSTHSPFNFINVIPAQKVKKLLQDIEVKMARVPAL
;
A
#
# COMPACT_ATOMS: atom_id res chain seq x y z
N MET A 1 13.81 -30.27 -33.15
CA MET A 1 14.87 -30.12 -32.14
C MET A 1 14.18 -29.91 -30.81
N ASP A 2 13.93 -31.00 -30.09
CA ASP A 2 13.36 -30.98 -28.75
C ASP A 2 14.44 -30.51 -27.78
N SER A 3 14.42 -29.22 -27.49
CA SER A 3 15.09 -28.70 -26.30
C SER A 3 14.43 -29.37 -25.10
N GLY A 4 15.14 -30.25 -24.41
CA GLY A 4 14.72 -30.81 -23.11
C GLY A 4 14.56 -29.74 -22.01
N ASP A 5 14.90 -28.48 -22.30
CA ASP A 5 14.59 -27.34 -21.43
C ASP A 5 13.13 -26.89 -21.63
N VAL A 6 12.24 -27.42 -20.78
CA VAL A 6 10.80 -27.09 -20.76
C VAL A 6 10.55 -25.63 -20.35
N LEU A 7 11.42 -25.06 -19.50
CA LEU A 7 11.26 -23.72 -18.97
C LEU A 7 11.76 -22.65 -19.94
N GLY A 8 12.92 -22.84 -20.57
CA GLY A 8 13.55 -21.78 -21.37
C GLY A 8 13.81 -20.50 -20.56
N ASN A 9 14.22 -19.42 -21.21
CA ASN A 9 14.53 -18.15 -20.53
C ASN A 9 13.28 -17.47 -19.95
N ASP A 10 12.15 -17.56 -20.66
CA ASP A 10 10.88 -16.99 -20.22
C ASP A 10 10.27 -17.74 -19.02
N GLY A 11 10.43 -19.07 -18.94
CA GLY A 11 10.00 -19.84 -17.78
C GLY A 11 10.83 -19.59 -16.53
N ARG A 12 12.13 -19.33 -16.69
CA ARG A 12 12.98 -18.87 -15.58
C ARG A 12 12.56 -17.49 -15.07
N LYS A 13 12.17 -16.57 -15.96
CA LYS A 13 11.56 -15.29 -15.54
C LYS A 13 10.17 -15.48 -14.90
N ALA A 14 9.41 -16.47 -15.35
CA ALA A 14 8.08 -16.76 -14.81
C ALA A 14 8.12 -17.30 -13.36
N LEU A 15 9.24 -17.87 -12.90
CA LEU A 15 9.42 -18.24 -11.49
C LEU A 15 9.18 -17.06 -10.54
N ASN A 16 9.52 -15.84 -10.96
CA ASN A 16 9.38 -14.63 -10.16
C ASN A 16 7.90 -14.23 -9.95
N ALA A 17 6.98 -14.82 -10.69
CA ALA A 17 5.54 -14.64 -10.50
C ALA A 17 4.92 -15.69 -9.56
N CYS A 18 5.68 -16.73 -9.21
CA CYS A 18 5.35 -17.65 -8.14
C CYS A 18 5.79 -17.04 -6.81
N VAL A 19 4.92 -17.08 -5.80
CA VAL A 19 5.16 -16.47 -4.50
C VAL A 19 4.90 -17.47 -3.39
N LYS A 20 5.65 -17.35 -2.31
CA LYS A 20 5.40 -18.03 -1.06
C LYS A 20 4.37 -17.22 -0.27
N VAL A 21 3.30 -17.88 0.16
CA VAL A 21 2.25 -17.27 0.99
C VAL A 21 2.47 -17.70 2.43
N GLN A 22 2.62 -16.74 3.33
CA GLN A 22 3.01 -16.98 4.72
C GLN A 22 2.04 -16.32 5.68
N THR A 23 1.60 -17.08 6.68
CA THR A 23 0.89 -16.53 7.84
C THR A 23 1.86 -16.44 9.02
N CYS A 24 2.03 -15.25 9.57
CA CYS A 24 2.95 -14.99 10.68
C CYS A 24 2.21 -14.54 11.95
N SER A 25 2.67 -14.94 13.13
CA SER A 25 2.06 -14.54 14.42
C SER A 25 2.47 -13.13 14.82
N ILE A 26 1.48 -12.26 15.08
CA ILE A 26 1.60 -10.88 15.57
C ILE A 26 1.93 -10.86 17.08
N GLU A 27 1.52 -11.86 17.85
CA GLU A 27 1.71 -11.92 19.32
C GLU A 27 3.18 -11.89 19.83
N LYS A 28 4.18 -12.07 18.96
CA LYS A 28 5.60 -11.95 19.36
C LYS A 28 6.25 -10.64 18.93
N LEU A 29 5.48 -9.72 18.35
CA LEU A 29 6.00 -8.43 17.92
C LEU A 29 6.15 -7.50 19.11
N GLN A 30 7.32 -6.90 19.24
CA GLN A 30 7.54 -5.83 20.20
C GLN A 30 6.59 -4.66 19.86
N GLU A 31 5.86 -4.21 20.87
CA GLU A 31 4.95 -3.08 20.79
C GLU A 31 5.63 -1.84 21.38
N TYR A 32 5.55 -0.72 20.67
CA TYR A 32 6.11 0.57 21.06
C TYR A 32 4.99 1.52 21.45
N ASP A 33 5.15 2.27 22.54
CA ASP A 33 4.27 3.41 22.78
C ASP A 33 4.46 4.49 21.69
N ARG A 34 3.47 5.37 21.55
CA ARG A 34 3.46 6.41 20.51
C ARG A 34 4.72 7.28 20.53
N LYS A 35 5.17 7.68 21.72
CA LYS A 35 6.30 8.60 21.87
C LYS A 35 7.58 7.91 21.37
N THR A 36 7.76 6.65 21.72
CA THR A 36 8.90 5.85 21.27
C THR A 36 8.87 5.62 19.77
N ALA A 37 7.72 5.23 19.19
CA ALA A 37 7.56 5.01 17.75
C ALA A 37 7.88 6.28 16.93
N LEU A 38 7.34 7.44 17.35
CA LEU A 38 7.65 8.71 16.71
C LEU A 38 9.12 9.12 16.89
N GLY A 39 9.71 8.84 18.05
CA GLY A 39 11.13 9.10 18.31
C GLY A 39 12.02 8.34 17.33
N ARG A 40 11.74 7.05 17.11
CA ARG A 40 12.46 6.21 16.13
C ARG A 40 12.31 6.73 14.71
N LEU A 41 11.10 7.08 14.30
CA LEU A 41 10.85 7.65 12.98
C LEU A 41 11.60 8.98 12.78
N ARG A 42 11.53 9.89 13.77
CA ARG A 42 12.24 11.18 13.73
C ARG A 42 13.75 11.00 13.68
N GLY A 43 14.30 10.01 14.38
CA GLY A 43 15.74 9.68 14.36
C GLY A 43 16.26 9.24 13.00
N CYS A 44 15.39 8.85 12.08
CA CYS A 44 15.75 8.45 10.71
C CYS A 44 15.92 9.62 9.73
N TYR A 45 15.78 10.86 10.20
CA TYR A 45 15.91 12.07 9.39
C TYR A 45 16.85 13.08 10.05
N GLY A 46 17.84 13.55 9.30
CA GLY A 46 18.78 14.59 9.73
C GLY A 46 18.39 16.00 9.27
N GLY A 47 17.40 16.12 8.39
CA GLY A 47 16.88 17.39 7.91
C GLY A 47 16.15 18.21 8.98
N VAL A 48 16.10 19.52 8.79
CA VAL A 48 15.31 20.41 9.66
C VAL A 48 13.83 20.21 9.34
N PHE A 49 13.03 19.88 10.35
CA PHE A 49 11.59 19.82 10.22
C PHE A 49 11.03 21.20 9.81
N PRO A 50 10.10 21.27 8.83
CA PRO A 50 9.50 22.52 8.40
C PRO A 50 8.92 23.33 9.58
N ARG A 51 8.89 24.66 9.50
CA ARG A 51 8.15 25.47 10.49
C ARG A 51 6.68 25.11 10.41
N GLY A 52 5.99 25.02 11.54
CA GLY A 52 4.60 24.55 11.53
C GLY A 52 4.47 23.06 11.22
N PHE A 53 5.57 22.30 11.07
CA PHE A 53 5.51 20.84 10.92
C PHE A 53 4.82 20.18 12.12
N GLU A 54 4.91 20.75 13.33
CA GLU A 54 4.13 20.30 14.50
C GLU A 54 2.62 20.57 14.36
N SER A 55 2.23 21.64 13.66
CA SER A 55 0.84 21.92 13.25
C SER A 55 0.39 20.99 12.11
N TRP A 56 1.33 20.62 11.25
CA TRP A 56 1.19 19.60 10.22
C TRP A 56 1.16 18.18 10.81
N LEU A 57 1.80 17.92 11.97
CA LEU A 57 1.80 16.66 12.73
C LEU A 57 0.45 16.31 13.37
N LEU A 58 -0.55 17.18 13.22
CA LEU A 58 -1.97 16.78 13.33
C LEU A 58 -2.38 15.81 12.20
N PHE A 59 -1.57 15.70 11.16
CA PHE A 59 -1.43 14.55 10.27
C PHE A 59 -0.43 13.59 10.94
N ASP A 60 -0.96 12.53 11.54
CA ASP A 60 -0.14 11.61 12.32
C ASP A 60 0.57 10.61 11.38
N PRO A 61 1.91 10.58 11.33
CA PRO A 61 2.68 9.69 10.45
C PRO A 61 2.38 8.21 10.68
N LEU A 62 1.97 7.85 11.89
CA LEU A 62 1.62 6.48 12.26
C LEU A 62 0.14 6.17 11.98
N LYS A 63 -0.69 7.19 11.71
CA LYS A 63 -2.13 7.09 11.44
C LYS A 63 -2.47 6.88 9.96
N ILE A 64 -1.61 7.30 9.04
CA ILE A 64 -1.76 7.04 7.59
C ILE A 64 -1.90 5.54 7.30
N TYR A 65 -1.42 4.70 8.22
CA TYR A 65 -1.35 3.25 8.13
C TYR A 65 -2.33 2.52 9.06
N ASP A 66 -3.16 3.25 9.81
CA ASP A 66 -4.10 2.66 10.76
C ASP A 66 -5.54 2.81 10.29
N VAL A 67 -5.93 1.93 9.36
CA VAL A 67 -7.28 1.89 8.74
C VAL A 67 -8.26 1.05 9.59
N ARG A 68 -8.04 0.94 10.91
CA ARG A 68 -8.94 0.18 11.80
C ARG A 68 -10.19 1.00 12.14
N ASN A 69 -11.20 0.92 11.28
CA ASN A 69 -12.62 1.14 11.58
C ASN A 69 -12.98 2.36 12.44
N GLY A 70 -12.57 3.57 12.05
CA GLY A 70 -13.23 4.81 12.51
C GLY A 70 -13.26 5.08 14.02
N HIS A 71 -12.42 4.41 14.81
CA HIS A 71 -12.34 4.66 16.25
C HIS A 71 -11.55 5.94 16.57
N ASN A 72 -11.97 6.61 17.64
CA ASN A 72 -11.31 7.80 18.15
C ASN A 72 -9.93 7.44 18.74
N ILE A 73 -8.90 8.19 18.35
CA ILE A 73 -7.49 7.75 18.32
C ILE A 73 -6.78 7.97 19.66
N SER A 74 -7.51 8.40 20.69
CA SER A 74 -6.96 8.49 22.04
C SER A 74 -6.64 7.14 22.69
N GLU A 75 -6.92 6.00 22.03
CA GLU A 75 -6.94 4.68 22.66
C GLU A 75 -6.12 3.57 21.95
N ILE A 76 -5.16 3.90 21.07
CA ILE A 76 -4.24 2.87 20.58
C ILE A 76 -3.20 2.56 21.68
N LYS A 77 -3.12 1.28 22.07
CA LYS A 77 -2.21 0.81 23.15
C LYS A 77 -0.73 0.79 22.74
N GLY A 78 -0.43 0.72 21.43
CA GLY A 78 0.94 0.80 20.90
C GLY A 78 1.09 0.48 19.41
N TYR A 79 2.32 0.54 18.91
CA TYR A 79 2.72 0.53 17.51
C TYR A 79 3.75 -0.57 17.25
N TYR A 80 3.58 -1.35 16.18
CA TYR A 80 4.52 -2.40 15.80
C TYR A 80 5.61 -1.88 14.87
N ILE A 81 6.74 -2.59 14.83
CA ILE A 81 7.87 -2.25 13.95
C ILE A 81 7.48 -2.20 12.46
N SER A 82 6.51 -3.01 12.03
CA SER A 82 5.98 -2.99 10.67
C SER A 82 5.30 -1.65 10.32
N VAL A 83 4.57 -1.04 11.25
CA VAL A 83 3.92 0.26 11.08
C VAL A 83 4.98 1.37 10.99
N ILE A 84 5.99 1.32 11.85
CA ILE A 84 7.09 2.28 11.84
C ILE A 84 7.88 2.18 10.53
N HIS A 85 8.19 0.96 10.06
CA HIS A 85 8.90 0.73 8.80
C HIS A 85 8.10 1.22 7.59
N GLN A 86 6.78 0.97 7.54
CA GLN A 86 5.92 1.50 6.48
C GLN A 86 5.85 3.03 6.48
N ALA A 87 5.72 3.64 7.65
CA ALA A 87 5.75 5.10 7.79
C ALA A 87 7.09 5.67 7.29
N LEU A 88 8.21 5.03 7.58
CA LEU A 88 9.53 5.43 7.07
C LEU A 88 9.56 5.46 5.53
N LEU A 89 9.14 4.38 4.88
CA LEU A 89 9.11 4.28 3.42
C LEU A 89 8.18 5.31 2.76
N HIS A 90 7.09 5.67 3.43
CA HIS A 90 6.17 6.71 2.96
C HIS A 90 6.80 8.08 2.98
N PHE A 91 7.40 8.46 4.12
CA PHE A 91 8.01 9.76 4.30
C PHE A 91 9.19 9.98 3.33
N ASP A 92 9.94 8.93 3.00
CA ASP A 92 11.01 8.99 1.99
C ASP A 92 10.51 9.38 0.58
N LYS A 93 9.23 9.08 0.28
CA LYS A 93 8.55 9.37 -0.99
C LYS A 93 7.72 10.66 -0.93
N MET A 94 7.43 11.17 0.26
CA MET A 94 6.53 12.30 0.43
C MET A 94 7.18 13.62 0.00
N LYS A 95 6.46 14.38 -0.82
CA LYS A 95 6.89 15.69 -1.32
C LYS A 95 6.50 16.80 -0.36
N TYR A 96 7.23 17.91 -0.42
CA TYR A 96 6.97 19.08 0.43
C TYR A 96 5.61 19.75 0.12
N VAL A 97 5.14 19.60 -1.12
CA VAL A 97 3.84 20.07 -1.59
C VAL A 97 3.37 19.12 -2.70
N GLU A 98 2.07 18.83 -2.75
CA GLU A 98 1.49 18.02 -3.82
C GLU A 98 1.38 18.83 -5.12
N LYS A 99 1.95 18.31 -6.21
CA LYS A 99 1.85 18.93 -7.54
C LYS A 99 0.43 18.84 -8.12
N TYR A 100 -0.21 17.68 -7.98
CA TYR A 100 -1.55 17.39 -8.47
C TYR A 100 -2.38 16.72 -7.38
N LEU A 101 -3.70 16.89 -7.44
CA LEU A 101 -4.63 16.27 -6.50
C LEU A 101 -4.57 14.73 -6.56
N ASN A 102 -4.79 14.12 -5.40
CA ASN A 102 -4.83 12.67 -5.23
C ASN A 102 -5.97 12.02 -6.05
N LYS A 103 -5.83 10.74 -6.42
CA LYS A 103 -6.62 10.07 -7.48
C LYS A 103 -8.15 10.03 -7.25
N GLU A 104 -8.62 10.20 -6.02
CA GLU A 104 -10.03 9.96 -5.63
C GLU A 104 -10.92 11.23 -5.60
N ASN A 105 -10.42 12.39 -6.00
CA ASN A 105 -11.16 13.66 -5.85
C ASN A 105 -12.04 14.04 -7.07
N PRO A 106 -13.36 14.27 -6.89
CA PRO A 106 -14.23 14.81 -7.95
C PRO A 106 -13.76 16.20 -8.41
N GLY A 107 -13.64 16.42 -9.72
CA GLY A 107 -13.15 17.69 -10.27
C GLY A 107 -11.63 17.80 -10.43
N ARG A 108 -10.89 16.70 -10.26
CA ARG A 108 -9.44 16.63 -10.50
C ARG A 108 -9.05 17.14 -11.87
N GLU A 109 -9.77 16.77 -12.92
CA GLU A 109 -9.45 17.14 -14.31
C GLU A 109 -9.39 18.66 -14.48
N ASN A 110 -10.37 19.39 -13.92
CA ASN A 110 -10.41 20.85 -13.96
C ASN A 110 -9.26 21.47 -13.16
N SER A 111 -8.96 20.95 -11.98
CA SER A 111 -7.85 21.44 -11.14
C SER A 111 -6.48 21.19 -11.77
N VAL A 112 -6.28 19.99 -12.33
CA VAL A 112 -5.05 19.62 -13.05
C VAL A 112 -4.88 20.51 -14.28
N ALA A 113 -5.91 20.65 -15.11
CA ALA A 113 -5.88 21.52 -16.29
C ALA A 113 -5.58 22.99 -15.92
N THR A 114 -6.13 23.46 -14.79
CA THR A 114 -5.86 24.81 -14.29
C THR A 114 -4.39 24.98 -13.86
N ILE A 115 -3.83 24.01 -13.14
CA ILE A 115 -2.43 24.01 -12.72
C ILE A 115 -1.50 23.94 -13.94
N GLU A 116 -1.79 23.08 -14.91
CA GLU A 116 -1.03 22.94 -16.14
C GLU A 116 -1.06 24.23 -16.96
N LYS A 117 -2.24 24.87 -17.10
CA LYS A 117 -2.37 26.16 -17.75
C LYS A 117 -1.52 27.24 -17.06
N ARG A 118 -1.51 27.28 -15.72
CA ARG A 118 -0.70 28.24 -14.95
C ARG A 118 0.80 28.01 -15.16
N ARG A 119 1.25 26.76 -15.19
CA ARG A 119 2.65 26.40 -15.47
C ARG A 119 3.04 26.72 -16.91
N ALA A 120 2.17 26.42 -17.88
CA ALA A 120 2.39 26.77 -19.28
C ALA A 120 2.48 28.28 -19.49
N ASN A 121 1.69 29.07 -18.76
CA ASN A 121 1.81 30.53 -18.77
C ASN A 121 3.17 31.01 -18.25
N VAL A 122 3.71 30.37 -17.20
CA VAL A 122 5.07 30.68 -16.71
C VAL A 122 6.12 30.33 -17.77
N SER A 123 6.03 29.16 -18.39
CA SER A 123 6.94 28.77 -19.48
C SER A 123 6.91 29.75 -20.64
N ARG A 124 5.72 30.17 -21.08
CA ARG A 124 5.59 31.16 -22.16
C ARG A 124 6.18 32.52 -21.79
N GLU A 125 5.96 32.99 -20.56
CA GLU A 125 6.55 34.26 -20.11
C GLU A 125 8.09 34.20 -20.01
N ILE A 126 8.67 33.02 -19.78
CA ILE A 126 10.14 32.83 -19.86
C ILE A 126 10.61 33.01 -21.29
N GLU A 127 9.97 32.35 -22.26
CA GLU A 127 10.30 32.48 -23.68
C GLU A 127 10.20 33.95 -24.14
N GLU A 128 9.15 34.66 -23.73
CA GLU A 128 8.98 36.10 -23.98
C GLU A 128 10.10 36.94 -23.35
N ALA A 129 10.50 36.61 -22.12
CA ALA A 129 11.56 37.29 -21.38
C ALA A 129 12.97 37.04 -21.95
N GLU A 130 13.20 35.89 -22.59
CA GLU A 130 14.45 35.58 -23.29
C GLU A 130 14.59 36.40 -24.58
N VAL A 131 13.48 36.62 -25.29
CA VAL A 131 13.46 37.44 -26.51
C VAL A 131 13.55 38.93 -26.22
N ASN A 132 12.92 39.41 -25.13
CA ASN A 132 12.95 40.82 -24.73
C ASN A 132 13.26 40.99 -23.23
N PRO A 133 14.54 41.00 -22.84
CA PRO A 133 14.95 41.12 -21.43
C PRO A 133 14.50 42.43 -20.75
N ASP A 134 14.45 43.54 -21.48
CA ASP A 134 14.09 44.85 -20.94
C ASP A 134 12.56 45.01 -20.73
N GLY A 135 11.76 44.17 -21.38
CA GLY A 135 10.29 44.14 -21.26
C GLY A 135 9.75 43.24 -20.15
N GLN A 136 10.62 42.69 -19.29
CA GLN A 136 10.23 41.73 -18.27
C GLN A 136 9.27 42.34 -17.23
N ARG A 137 8.19 41.60 -16.97
CA ARG A 137 7.24 41.93 -15.91
C ARG A 137 7.91 41.86 -14.54
N LYS A 138 7.56 42.81 -13.68
CA LYS A 138 8.08 42.92 -12.32
C LYS A 138 6.95 42.71 -11.33
N TYR A 139 6.96 41.53 -10.71
CA TYR A 139 5.98 41.12 -9.73
C TYR A 139 6.36 41.60 -8.35
N SER A 140 5.37 42.04 -7.57
CA SER A 140 5.59 42.25 -6.15
C SER A 140 5.73 40.92 -5.40
N TRP A 141 6.21 40.98 -4.16
CA TRP A 141 6.41 39.77 -3.35
C TRP A 141 5.12 38.94 -3.18
N ILE A 142 3.99 39.61 -2.91
CA ILE A 142 2.69 38.94 -2.73
C ILE A 142 2.27 38.23 -4.02
N ILE A 143 2.37 38.90 -5.16
CA ILE A 143 1.99 38.34 -6.46
C ILE A 143 2.92 37.18 -6.85
N ALA A 144 4.24 37.33 -6.65
CA ALA A 144 5.22 36.31 -6.97
C ALA A 144 5.00 35.04 -6.12
N GLN A 145 4.79 35.19 -4.81
CA GLN A 145 4.46 34.07 -3.93
C GLN A 145 3.19 33.36 -4.38
N ARG A 146 2.14 34.13 -4.68
CA ARG A 146 0.86 33.60 -5.14
C ARG A 146 1.01 32.80 -6.43
N ARG A 147 1.73 33.33 -7.44
CA ARG A 147 1.98 32.61 -8.71
C ARG A 147 2.65 31.26 -8.51
N VAL A 148 3.65 31.17 -7.63
CA VAL A 148 4.30 29.89 -7.33
C VAL A 148 3.32 28.92 -6.67
N ARG A 149 2.61 29.37 -5.62
CA ARG A 149 1.66 28.51 -4.88
C ARG A 149 0.53 27.99 -5.76
N ASP A 150 0.05 28.83 -6.68
CA ASP A 150 -1.01 28.49 -7.62
C ASP A 150 -0.60 27.43 -8.66
N CYS A 151 0.70 27.12 -8.79
CA CYS A 151 1.24 26.04 -9.62
C CYS A 151 1.26 24.66 -8.92
N PHE A 152 0.69 24.55 -7.72
CA PHE A 152 0.59 23.30 -6.95
C PHE A 152 -0.85 23.01 -6.54
N ALA A 153 -1.14 21.75 -6.17
CA ALA A 153 -2.45 21.27 -5.77
C ALA A 153 -2.75 21.48 -4.28
N GLY A 154 -1.75 21.24 -3.42
CA GLY A 154 -1.91 21.25 -1.97
C GLY A 154 -1.27 22.44 -1.26
N ASN A 155 -1.49 22.51 0.05
CA ASN A 155 -0.73 23.40 0.92
C ASN A 155 0.71 22.92 1.09
N PHE A 156 1.61 23.85 1.36
CA PHE A 156 3.00 23.55 1.62
C PHE A 156 3.13 22.99 3.03
N ALA A 157 4.06 22.05 3.23
CA ALA A 157 4.24 21.38 4.51
C ALA A 157 4.59 22.29 5.70
N GLY A 158 5.01 23.52 5.44
CA GLY A 158 5.31 24.51 6.47
C GLY A 158 4.23 25.56 6.69
N ASP A 159 3.06 25.41 6.08
CA ASP A 159 1.97 26.37 6.22
C ASP A 159 1.19 26.19 7.52
N VAL A 160 0.67 27.30 8.06
CA VAL A 160 -0.21 27.25 9.23
C VAL A 160 -1.61 26.78 8.78
N GLY A 161 -2.17 25.85 9.56
CA GLY A 161 -3.55 25.39 9.35
C GLY A 161 -4.55 26.52 9.62
N LEU A 162 -5.36 26.85 8.61
CA LEU A 162 -6.38 27.91 8.70
C LEU A 162 -7.73 27.41 9.23
N LEU A 163 -7.93 26.09 9.26
CA LEU A 163 -9.15 25.45 9.73
C LEU A 163 -8.91 24.74 11.06
N LYS A 164 -9.93 24.74 11.92
CA LYS A 164 -9.92 23.93 13.14
C LYS A 164 -9.75 22.46 12.78
N HIS A 165 -8.85 21.78 13.47
CA HIS A 165 -8.56 20.38 13.19
C HIS A 165 -9.79 19.49 13.44
N LYS A 166 -10.15 18.68 12.44
CA LYS A 166 -11.10 17.57 12.57
C LYS A 166 -10.40 16.24 12.34
N VAL A 167 -10.60 15.30 13.26
CA VAL A 167 -9.98 13.96 13.21
C VAL A 167 -10.86 13.05 12.36
N GLY A 168 -10.40 12.66 11.17
CA GLY A 168 -11.11 11.70 10.32
C GLY A 168 -12.38 12.23 9.63
N GLU A 169 -12.80 13.45 9.94
CA GLU A 169 -13.94 14.10 9.30
C GLU A 169 -13.48 14.99 8.12
N ARG A 170 -14.32 15.02 7.08
CA ARG A 170 -14.17 15.97 5.97
C ARG A 170 -14.79 17.32 6.35
N TYR A 171 -14.30 18.39 5.73
CA TYR A 171 -14.78 19.75 5.98
C TYR A 171 -16.00 20.06 5.12
N SER A 172 -16.98 20.71 5.70
CA SER A 172 -18.17 21.21 5.00
C SER A 172 -17.93 22.62 4.46
N ILE A 173 -18.75 23.07 3.51
CA ILE A 173 -18.71 24.45 3.04
C ILE A 173 -18.96 25.46 4.18
N ASN A 174 -19.74 25.09 5.20
CA ASN A 174 -19.95 25.92 6.38
C ASN A 174 -18.66 26.10 7.19
N ASP A 175 -17.84 25.05 7.32
CA ASP A 175 -16.54 25.16 8.00
C ASP A 175 -15.62 26.14 7.26
N ILE A 176 -15.57 26.04 5.92
CA ILE A 176 -14.74 26.89 5.06
C ILE A 176 -15.21 28.34 5.11
N PHE A 177 -16.50 28.59 4.91
CA PHE A 177 -17.07 29.94 4.88
C PHE A 177 -16.91 30.66 6.23
N ASN A 178 -17.13 29.96 7.34
CA ASN A 178 -16.95 30.54 8.67
C ASN A 178 -15.48 30.90 8.94
N ALA A 179 -14.53 30.08 8.47
CA ALA A 179 -13.11 30.38 8.61
C ALA A 179 -12.69 31.60 7.78
N VAL A 180 -13.15 31.69 6.51
CA VAL A 180 -12.90 32.86 5.66
C VAL A 180 -13.42 34.14 6.33
N ARG A 181 -14.66 34.11 6.86
CA ARG A 181 -15.22 35.28 7.56
C ARG A 181 -14.46 35.63 8.84
N ALA A 182 -14.07 34.64 9.63
CA ALA A 182 -13.28 34.88 10.83
C ALA A 182 -11.95 35.57 10.51
N ILE A 183 -11.21 35.04 9.53
CA ILE A 183 -9.92 35.59 9.08
C ILE A 183 -10.08 37.03 8.55
N ASP A 184 -11.11 37.30 7.75
CA ASP A 184 -11.40 38.63 7.20
C ASP A 184 -11.76 39.63 8.32
N ASN A 185 -12.61 39.22 9.26
CA ASN A 185 -13.01 40.06 10.40
C ASN A 185 -11.86 40.36 11.37
N GLU A 186 -10.99 39.39 11.61
CA GLU A 186 -9.82 39.52 12.50
C GLU A 186 -8.65 40.24 11.82
N GLY A 187 -8.72 40.47 10.49
CA GLY A 187 -7.66 41.13 9.73
C GLY A 187 -6.36 40.33 9.68
N LEU A 188 -6.42 39.00 9.84
CA LEU A 188 -5.24 38.12 9.86
C LEU A 188 -4.57 38.02 8.48
N LEU A 189 -5.34 38.16 7.41
CA LEU A 189 -4.86 38.18 6.03
C LEU A 189 -5.39 39.39 5.28
N LEU A 190 -4.55 39.90 4.37
CA LEU A 190 -4.93 40.94 3.44
C LEU A 190 -5.87 40.37 2.37
N LYS A 191 -7.08 40.93 2.28
CA LYS A 191 -8.03 40.57 1.22
C LYS A 191 -7.55 40.94 -0.17
N TYR A 192 -6.89 42.09 -0.32
CA TYR A 192 -6.35 42.57 -1.59
C TYR A 192 -4.86 42.90 -1.46
N PRO A 193 -4.09 42.82 -2.56
CA PRO A 193 -2.69 43.22 -2.55
C PRO A 193 -2.54 44.72 -2.21
N GLU A 194 -1.58 45.05 -1.35
CA GLU A 194 -1.28 46.44 -0.96
C GLU A 194 -0.52 47.21 -2.06
N ASP A 195 0.06 46.50 -3.02
CA ASP A 195 0.95 47.06 -4.06
C ASP A 195 0.34 47.04 -5.47
N LYS A 196 0.78 48.01 -6.29
CA LYS A 196 0.35 48.22 -7.69
C LYS A 196 1.35 47.63 -8.69
N GLY A 197 1.78 46.38 -8.48
CA GLY A 197 2.63 45.65 -9.43
C GLY A 197 1.84 44.95 -10.54
N ASP A 198 2.56 44.43 -11.55
CA ASP A 198 1.96 43.58 -12.59
C ASP A 198 1.25 42.38 -11.94
N GLY A 199 0.05 42.03 -12.43
CA GLY A 199 -0.74 40.92 -11.89
C GLY A 199 -1.66 41.27 -10.70
N SER A 200 -1.56 42.48 -10.14
CA SER A 200 -2.37 42.91 -8.98
C SER A 200 -3.86 42.98 -9.29
N LYS A 201 -4.24 43.46 -10.49
CA LYS A 201 -5.64 43.53 -10.94
C LYS A 201 -6.22 42.14 -11.20
N GLU A 202 -5.44 41.28 -11.84
CA GLU A 202 -5.82 39.90 -12.13
C GLU A 202 -6.03 39.11 -10.84
N LEU A 203 -5.15 39.28 -9.85
CA LEU A 203 -5.30 38.65 -8.54
C LEU A 203 -6.57 39.14 -7.83
N LYS A 204 -6.81 40.46 -7.84
CA LYS A 204 -8.03 41.02 -7.23
C LYS A 204 -9.30 40.42 -7.83
N ASN A 205 -9.39 40.36 -9.16
CA ASN A 205 -10.55 39.78 -9.85
C ASN A 205 -10.73 38.28 -9.50
N ALA A 206 -9.62 37.53 -9.39
CA ALA A 206 -9.68 36.12 -9.01
C ALA A 206 -10.19 35.94 -7.56
N ILE A 207 -9.73 36.78 -6.63
CA ILE A 207 -10.19 36.77 -5.24
C ILE A 207 -11.70 37.07 -5.17
N GLU A 208 -12.16 38.10 -5.89
CA GLU A 208 -13.59 38.44 -5.95
C GLU A 208 -14.43 37.27 -6.45
N ALA A 209 -14.01 36.62 -7.56
CA ALA A 209 -14.69 35.44 -8.09
C ALA A 209 -14.75 34.27 -7.07
N ASN A 210 -13.66 34.03 -6.34
CA ASN A 210 -13.60 32.99 -5.31
C ASN A 210 -14.57 33.27 -4.14
N TRP A 211 -14.65 34.54 -3.70
CA TRP A 211 -15.61 34.96 -2.67
C TRP A 211 -17.06 34.76 -3.13
N GLU A 212 -17.37 35.11 -4.38
CA GLU A 212 -18.70 34.93 -4.98
C GLU A 212 -19.09 33.46 -5.12
N GLU A 213 -18.16 32.62 -5.58
CA GLU A 213 -18.37 31.17 -5.67
C GLU A 213 -18.61 30.56 -4.28
N LEU A 214 -17.76 30.88 -3.30
CA LEU A 214 -17.88 30.37 -1.94
C LEU A 214 -19.21 30.79 -1.31
N THR A 215 -19.62 32.04 -1.52
CA THR A 215 -20.87 32.57 -0.99
C THR A 215 -22.07 31.86 -1.61
N ARG A 216 -22.08 31.65 -2.93
CA ARG A 216 -23.14 30.91 -3.63
C ARG A 216 -23.26 29.48 -3.13
N GLU A 217 -22.14 28.77 -3.01
CA GLU A 217 -22.13 27.39 -2.52
C GLU A 217 -22.61 27.30 -1.06
N TYR A 218 -22.23 28.27 -0.23
CA TYR A 218 -22.71 28.35 1.14
C TYR A 218 -24.24 28.55 1.23
N GLN A 219 -24.80 29.44 0.40
CA GLN A 219 -26.26 29.64 0.36
C GLN A 219 -26.99 28.39 -0.15
N ASP A 220 -26.50 27.77 -1.23
CA ASP A 220 -27.09 26.52 -1.73
C ASP A 220 -27.05 25.41 -0.67
N ALA A 221 -25.94 25.26 0.06
CA ALA A 221 -25.86 24.27 1.13
C ALA A 221 -26.80 24.58 2.33
N LYS A 222 -27.13 25.85 2.56
CA LYS A 222 -28.09 26.26 3.58
C LYS A 222 -29.53 25.92 3.17
N GLU A 223 -29.85 26.07 1.89
CA GLU A 223 -31.16 25.73 1.31
C GLU A 223 -31.31 24.22 1.07
N ASN A 224 -30.21 23.53 0.73
CA ASN A 224 -30.16 22.12 0.35
C ASN A 224 -29.10 21.33 1.17
N PRO A 225 -29.29 21.12 2.49
CA PRO A 225 -28.27 20.49 3.34
C PRO A 225 -27.79 19.10 2.87
N CYS A 226 -28.68 18.31 2.25
CA CYS A 226 -28.37 16.98 1.74
C CYS A 226 -27.41 16.98 0.54
N ARG A 227 -27.22 18.12 -0.15
CA ARG A 227 -26.31 18.27 -1.30
C ARG A 227 -24.95 18.83 -0.92
N GLN A 228 -24.71 19.05 0.37
CA GLN A 228 -23.49 19.67 0.84
C GLN A 228 -22.25 18.83 0.50
N ARG A 229 -21.36 19.42 -0.29
CA ARG A 229 -20.09 18.80 -0.64
C ARG A 229 -19.15 18.76 0.57
N LYS A 230 -18.42 17.66 0.69
CA LYS A 230 -17.38 17.46 1.71
C LYS A 230 -15.99 17.55 1.09
N TYR A 231 -15.10 18.28 1.74
CA TYR A 231 -13.75 18.62 1.28
C TYR A 231 -12.69 17.89 2.11
N SER A 232 -11.60 17.50 1.47
CA SER A 232 -10.40 17.11 2.23
C SER A 232 -9.84 18.33 2.96
N ARG A 233 -8.95 18.12 3.94
CA ARG A 233 -8.33 19.22 4.68
C ARG A 233 -7.55 20.16 3.75
N SER A 234 -6.73 19.61 2.87
CA SER A 234 -5.91 20.38 1.93
C SER A 234 -6.79 21.19 0.97
N ASP A 235 -7.86 20.59 0.43
CA ASP A 235 -8.80 21.29 -0.44
C ASP A 235 -9.51 22.44 0.29
N ALA A 236 -9.98 22.17 1.51
CA ALA A 236 -10.71 23.15 2.31
C ALA A 236 -9.81 24.35 2.70
N GLU A 237 -8.61 24.09 3.20
CA GLU A 237 -7.64 25.14 3.55
C GLU A 237 -7.19 25.92 2.31
N ARG A 238 -7.05 25.26 1.14
CA ARG A 238 -6.76 25.96 -0.12
C ARG A 238 -7.87 26.94 -0.50
N ARG A 239 -9.14 26.51 -0.42
CA ARG A 239 -10.28 27.40 -0.72
C ARG A 239 -10.34 28.60 0.21
N VAL A 240 -10.01 28.43 1.49
CA VAL A 240 -9.87 29.57 2.41
C VAL A 240 -8.78 30.53 1.91
N ARG A 241 -7.59 30.00 1.57
CA ARG A 241 -6.45 30.80 1.12
C ARG A 241 -6.70 31.49 -0.22
N ASP A 242 -7.50 30.91 -1.10
CA ASP A 242 -7.86 31.48 -2.41
C ASP A 242 -8.75 32.74 -2.29
N CYS A 243 -9.30 33.01 -1.10
CA CYS A 243 -10.07 34.21 -0.79
C CYS A 243 -9.21 35.41 -0.35
N PHE A 244 -7.89 35.28 -0.29
CA PHE A 244 -6.98 36.33 0.19
C PHE A 244 -5.75 36.49 -0.71
N ALA A 245 -5.18 37.68 -0.71
CA ALA A 245 -4.00 38.00 -1.50
C ALA A 245 -2.70 37.53 -0.83
N GLY A 246 -2.62 37.67 0.49
CA GLY A 246 -1.39 37.43 1.26
C GLY A 246 -1.19 36.01 1.76
N THR A 247 -0.02 35.76 2.33
CA THR A 247 0.29 34.61 3.19
C THR A 247 0.44 35.09 4.64
N LEU A 248 0.23 34.18 5.60
CA LEU A 248 0.56 34.45 7.00
C LEU A 248 2.08 34.63 7.14
N ARG A 249 2.50 35.34 8.19
CA ARG A 249 3.92 35.59 8.45
C ARG A 249 4.69 34.30 8.75
N GLU A 250 3.98 33.33 9.32
CA GLU A 250 4.44 32.02 9.75
C GLU A 250 4.45 30.99 8.62
N ASP A 251 3.80 31.27 7.48
CA ASP A 251 3.72 30.36 6.34
C ASP A 251 5.10 30.09 5.71
N THR A 252 5.14 29.04 4.88
CA THR A 252 6.32 28.73 4.07
C THR A 252 6.66 29.94 3.19
N ASP A 253 7.81 30.55 3.44
CA ASP A 253 8.35 31.56 2.54
C ASP A 253 8.92 30.89 1.29
N ILE A 254 8.35 31.26 0.15
CA ILE A 254 8.76 30.78 -1.18
C ILE A 254 10.13 31.36 -1.57
N PHE A 255 10.44 32.58 -1.14
CA PHE A 255 11.66 33.31 -1.52
C PHE A 255 12.51 33.73 -0.30
N PRO A 256 12.94 32.78 0.56
CA PRO A 256 13.53 33.09 1.85
C PRO A 256 14.91 33.77 1.75
N LYS A 257 15.64 33.59 0.65
CA LYS A 257 17.00 34.15 0.47
C LYS A 257 16.99 35.65 0.12
N ILE A 258 15.86 36.21 -0.27
CA ILE A 258 15.74 37.58 -0.82
C ILE A 258 15.04 38.52 0.20
N ARG A 259 14.73 38.01 1.40
CA ARG A 259 13.85 38.64 2.41
C ARG A 259 14.32 40.01 2.93
N ASP A 260 15.60 40.35 2.76
CA ASP A 260 16.15 41.62 3.25
C ASP A 260 15.74 42.85 2.43
N SER A 261 14.91 42.69 1.39
CA SER A 261 14.18 43.84 0.84
C SER A 261 12.71 43.50 0.62
N LYS A 262 11.83 43.96 1.52
CA LYS A 262 10.39 44.11 1.27
C LYS A 262 10.06 45.06 0.07
N LYS A 263 11.09 45.49 -0.66
CA LYS A 263 11.06 46.29 -1.89
C LYS A 263 11.55 45.50 -3.13
N ALA A 264 11.94 44.22 -2.99
CA ALA A 264 12.35 43.39 -4.12
C ALA A 264 11.15 43.14 -5.05
N THR A 265 11.31 43.50 -6.31
CA THR A 265 10.50 43.00 -7.41
C THR A 265 11.07 41.67 -7.89
N PHE A 266 10.21 40.71 -8.22
CA PHE A 266 10.57 39.40 -8.72
C PHE A 266 10.28 39.31 -10.21
N ASN A 267 11.16 38.64 -10.96
CA ASN A 267 10.96 38.36 -12.38
C ASN A 267 10.45 36.92 -12.58
N ILE A 268 10.22 36.55 -13.84
CA ILE A 268 9.71 35.21 -14.17
C ILE A 268 10.73 34.08 -13.92
N PHE A 269 12.03 34.36 -14.02
CA PHE A 269 13.09 33.38 -13.74
C PHE A 269 13.15 33.04 -12.25
N ASP A 270 12.97 34.02 -11.37
CA ASP A 270 12.85 33.79 -9.92
C ASP A 270 11.68 32.84 -9.61
N ILE A 271 10.52 33.09 -10.22
CA ILE A 271 9.31 32.28 -10.08
C ILE A 271 9.56 30.85 -10.58
N LYS A 272 10.19 30.68 -11.76
CA LYS A 272 10.51 29.36 -12.31
C LYS A 272 11.46 28.60 -11.40
N SER A 273 12.54 29.23 -10.95
CA SER A 273 13.51 28.62 -10.04
C SER A 273 12.84 28.15 -8.74
N ALA A 274 11.87 28.91 -8.22
CA ALA A 274 11.13 28.50 -7.04
C ALA A 274 10.23 27.28 -7.33
N ILE A 275 9.50 27.27 -8.45
CA ILE A 275 8.66 26.13 -8.86
C ILE A 275 9.50 24.86 -8.98
N ASP A 276 10.64 24.93 -9.67
CA ASP A 276 11.52 23.77 -9.88
C ASP A 276 12.06 23.22 -8.57
N ASN A 277 12.51 24.12 -7.69
CA ASN A 277 12.95 23.73 -6.35
C ASN A 277 11.87 22.96 -5.58
N PHE A 278 10.60 23.40 -5.64
CA PHE A 278 9.51 22.72 -4.92
C PHE A 278 8.97 21.46 -5.62
N ASP A 279 9.15 21.29 -6.93
CA ASP A 279 8.83 20.03 -7.64
C ASP A 279 9.73 18.87 -7.14
N GLU A 280 10.98 19.18 -6.82
CA GLU A 280 11.94 18.18 -6.35
C GLU A 280 11.96 18.01 -4.83
N LYS A 281 11.67 19.08 -4.09
CA LYS A 281 11.78 19.14 -2.62
C LYS A 281 10.97 18.05 -1.91
N LYS A 282 11.67 17.23 -1.15
CA LYS A 282 11.07 16.24 -0.25
C LYS A 282 10.54 16.93 1.01
N LEU A 283 9.60 16.27 1.67
CA LEU A 283 9.06 16.74 2.94
C LEU A 283 10.16 16.85 4.01
N LEU A 284 10.97 15.80 4.13
CA LEU A 284 12.12 15.72 5.02
C LEU A 284 13.36 15.30 4.24
N ASP A 285 14.48 15.95 4.55
CA ASP A 285 15.78 15.53 4.05
C ASP A 285 16.28 14.36 4.90
N LYS A 286 16.69 13.27 4.23
CA LYS A 286 17.27 12.09 4.91
C LYS A 286 18.50 12.52 5.71
N TYR A 287 19.38 13.30 5.10
CA TYR A 287 20.64 13.74 5.69
C TYR A 287 20.60 15.24 6.02
N PRO A 288 21.36 15.69 7.02
CA PRO A 288 21.50 17.11 7.31
C PRO A 288 22.17 17.85 6.14
N LYS A 289 22.00 19.17 6.10
CA LYS A 289 22.73 20.02 5.16
C LYS A 289 24.23 20.03 5.48
N PRO A 290 25.10 20.25 4.49
CA PRO A 290 26.54 20.29 4.70
C PRO A 290 26.97 21.27 5.79
N GLY A 291 27.80 20.82 6.74
CA GLY A 291 28.26 21.64 7.86
C GLY A 291 29.01 20.86 8.96
N GLN A 292 29.38 21.56 10.05
CA GLN A 292 30.07 20.92 11.19
C GLN A 292 29.18 19.87 11.89
N GLY A 293 29.74 18.69 12.17
CA GLY A 293 29.04 17.57 12.81
C GLY A 293 28.09 16.80 11.90
N GLU A 294 28.21 16.97 10.57
CA GLU A 294 27.40 16.26 9.58
C GLU A 294 27.64 14.75 9.60
N ASP A 295 28.89 14.30 9.64
CA ASP A 295 29.23 12.88 9.53
C ASP A 295 28.64 12.06 10.68
N GLU A 296 28.69 12.60 11.90
CA GLU A 296 28.11 11.95 13.08
C GLU A 296 26.58 11.87 12.99
N LYS A 297 25.93 12.94 12.51
CA LYS A 297 24.47 12.95 12.30
C LYS A 297 24.04 12.00 11.18
N ARG A 298 24.79 11.93 10.09
CA ARG A 298 24.56 10.98 8.99
C ARG A 298 24.69 9.55 9.48
N LYS A 299 25.75 9.25 10.23
CA LYS A 299 25.96 7.94 10.85
C LYS A 299 24.81 7.55 11.76
N ASN A 300 24.37 8.47 12.64
CA ASN A 300 23.22 8.20 13.51
C ASN A 300 21.95 7.91 12.70
N VAL A 301 21.67 8.69 11.64
CA VAL A 301 20.52 8.41 10.74
C VAL A 301 20.61 7.02 10.14
N ASP A 302 21.78 6.63 9.61
CA ASP A 302 21.95 5.31 8.99
C ASP A 302 21.84 4.18 10.03
N ASP A 303 22.38 4.36 11.24
CA ASP A 303 22.28 3.42 12.36
C ASP A 303 20.81 3.23 12.80
N GLN A 304 20.03 4.32 12.93
CA GLN A 304 18.60 4.25 13.27
C GLN A 304 17.80 3.49 12.20
N ARG A 305 18.08 3.76 10.92
CA ARG A 305 17.38 3.12 9.80
C ARG A 305 17.75 1.64 9.67
N ALA A 306 19.02 1.31 9.84
CA ALA A 306 19.48 -0.09 9.89
C ALA A 306 18.85 -0.83 11.07
N GLY A 307 18.76 -0.21 12.25
CA GLY A 307 18.09 -0.79 13.41
C GLY A 307 16.62 -1.14 13.16
N ILE A 308 15.85 -0.24 12.54
CA ILE A 308 14.45 -0.50 12.17
C ILE A 308 14.34 -1.64 11.14
N LEU A 309 15.19 -1.64 10.12
CA LEU A 309 15.16 -2.67 9.08
C LEU A 309 15.51 -4.05 9.64
N THR A 310 16.59 -4.15 10.41
CA THR A 310 17.01 -5.41 11.05
C THR A 310 15.91 -5.97 11.94
N GLU A 311 15.33 -5.14 12.81
CA GLU A 311 14.25 -5.58 13.69
C GLU A 311 13.00 -6.01 12.92
N TYR A 312 12.67 -5.31 11.83
CA TYR A 312 11.58 -5.69 10.93
C TYR A 312 11.83 -7.03 10.21
N GLU A 313 13.05 -7.26 9.73
CA GLU A 313 13.43 -8.52 9.09
C GLU A 313 13.47 -9.68 10.09
N GLU A 314 14.01 -9.48 11.28
CA GLU A 314 14.01 -10.46 12.37
C GLU A 314 12.58 -10.84 12.77
N THR A 315 11.72 -9.82 12.89
CA THR A 315 10.28 -9.95 13.09
C THR A 315 9.62 -10.83 12.01
N ILE A 316 9.95 -10.61 10.74
CA ILE A 316 9.40 -11.42 9.62
C ILE A 316 9.96 -12.85 9.64
N LYS A 317 11.24 -13.01 9.98
CA LYS A 317 11.91 -14.31 10.10
C LYS A 317 11.36 -15.12 11.29
N LEU A 318 10.83 -14.46 12.32
CA LEU A 318 10.28 -15.09 13.52
C LEU A 318 8.75 -15.31 13.41
N VAL A 319 8.37 -16.59 13.45
CA VAL A 319 7.00 -17.14 13.62
C VAL A 319 6.14 -17.21 12.35
N THR A 320 6.68 -17.73 11.23
CA THR A 320 5.79 -18.30 10.20
C THR A 320 5.10 -19.55 10.75
N MET A 321 3.76 -19.47 10.90
CA MET A 321 2.93 -20.53 11.47
C MET A 321 2.36 -21.48 10.42
N SER A 322 2.15 -21.00 9.19
CA SER A 322 1.73 -21.80 8.04
C SER A 322 2.36 -21.27 6.75
N TYR A 323 2.55 -22.18 5.80
CA TYR A 323 3.20 -21.94 4.52
C TYR A 323 2.33 -22.50 3.40
N GLY A 324 2.25 -21.78 2.29
CA GLY A 324 1.72 -22.27 1.03
C GLY A 324 2.38 -21.56 -0.14
N THR A 325 1.87 -21.85 -1.32
CA THR A 325 2.29 -21.22 -2.57
C THR A 325 1.12 -20.38 -3.10
N GLY A 326 1.43 -19.32 -3.81
CA GLY A 326 0.50 -18.56 -4.63
C GLY A 326 1.18 -18.11 -5.91
N PHE A 327 0.43 -17.46 -6.79
CA PHE A 327 1.00 -16.89 -8.01
C PHE A 327 0.25 -15.65 -8.49
N LEU A 328 0.97 -14.77 -9.18
CA LEU A 328 0.47 -13.49 -9.65
C LEU A 328 -0.33 -13.64 -10.96
N ILE A 329 -1.48 -12.99 -11.04
CA ILE A 329 -2.38 -12.97 -12.21
C ILE A 329 -2.65 -11.58 -12.80
N GLY A 330 -1.87 -10.58 -12.39
CA GLY A 330 -1.93 -9.20 -12.89
C GLY A 330 -2.32 -8.20 -11.80
N ASN A 331 -1.95 -6.93 -11.97
CA ASN A 331 -2.32 -5.81 -11.08
C ASN A 331 -2.04 -6.03 -9.57
N GLY A 332 -0.98 -6.76 -9.23
CA GLY A 332 -0.66 -7.07 -7.82
C GLY A 332 -1.57 -8.12 -7.18
N LEU A 333 -2.45 -8.76 -7.96
CA LEU A 333 -3.34 -9.82 -7.48
C LEU A 333 -2.63 -11.17 -7.47
N THR A 334 -2.79 -11.89 -6.35
CA THR A 334 -2.23 -13.22 -6.12
C THR A 334 -3.35 -14.21 -5.87
N ILE A 335 -3.29 -15.38 -6.51
CA ILE A 335 -4.17 -16.52 -6.21
C ILE A 335 -3.45 -17.52 -5.31
N THR A 336 -4.18 -18.06 -4.34
CA THR A 336 -3.77 -19.21 -3.53
C THR A 336 -5.00 -20.03 -3.11
N ASN A 337 -4.83 -21.07 -2.28
CA ASN A 337 -5.95 -21.79 -1.69
C ASN A 337 -6.47 -21.09 -0.42
N GLU A 338 -7.76 -21.28 -0.10
CA GLU A 338 -8.33 -20.78 1.15
C GLU A 338 -7.64 -21.42 2.36
N HIS A 339 -7.41 -22.75 2.33
CA HIS A 339 -6.84 -23.44 3.48
C HIS A 339 -5.41 -22.98 3.82
N VAL A 340 -4.68 -22.41 2.85
CA VAL A 340 -3.34 -21.83 3.06
C VAL A 340 -3.43 -20.60 3.98
N ILE A 341 -4.49 -19.80 3.83
CA ILE A 341 -4.73 -18.57 4.58
C ILE A 341 -5.72 -18.74 5.73
N ARG A 342 -6.33 -19.92 5.89
CA ARG A 342 -7.36 -20.19 6.92
C ARG A 342 -6.95 -19.77 8.32
N ARG A 343 -5.68 -19.96 8.67
CA ARG A 343 -5.18 -19.57 9.99
C ARG A 343 -5.23 -18.05 10.21
N TYR A 344 -4.93 -17.27 9.17
CA TYR A 344 -5.14 -15.82 9.16
C TYR A 344 -6.64 -15.47 9.22
N LEU A 345 -7.48 -16.16 8.44
CA LEU A 345 -8.93 -15.90 8.42
C LEU A 345 -9.59 -16.13 9.78
N ASN A 346 -9.15 -17.15 10.53
CA ASN A 346 -9.70 -17.49 11.84
C ASN A 346 -9.38 -16.46 12.92
N ASP A 347 -8.23 -15.77 12.83
CA ASP A 347 -7.76 -14.84 13.85
C ASP A 347 -6.87 -13.77 13.23
N LYS A 348 -7.51 -12.77 12.60
CA LYS A 348 -6.84 -11.68 11.89
C LYS A 348 -6.10 -10.71 12.82
N GLU A 349 -6.42 -10.72 14.11
CA GLU A 349 -5.75 -9.87 15.11
C GLU A 349 -4.43 -10.48 15.55
N ARG A 350 -4.37 -11.81 15.63
CA ARG A 350 -3.17 -12.55 16.01
C ARG A 350 -2.25 -12.84 14.84
N TYR A 351 -2.73 -12.85 13.60
CA TYR A 351 -1.92 -13.26 12.45
C TYR A 351 -1.87 -12.21 11.34
N GLY A 352 -0.69 -12.04 10.75
CA GLY A 352 -0.46 -11.25 9.54
C GLY A 352 -0.25 -12.15 8.33
N LEU A 353 -0.61 -11.65 7.14
CA LEU A 353 -0.49 -12.35 5.87
C LEU A 353 0.54 -11.66 4.97
N PHE A 354 1.46 -12.45 4.41
CA PHE A 354 2.58 -11.95 3.62
C PHE A 354 2.79 -12.80 2.36
N VAL A 355 3.29 -12.15 1.30
CA VAL A 355 3.82 -12.82 0.11
C VAL A 355 5.32 -12.56 -0.03
N SER A 356 6.07 -13.57 -0.47
CA SER A 356 7.52 -13.48 -0.59
C SER A 356 8.08 -14.28 -1.76
N ASN A 357 9.19 -13.79 -2.34
CA ASN A 357 10.12 -14.54 -3.19
C ASN A 357 11.44 -13.75 -3.32
N GLU A 358 12.38 -14.21 -4.14
CA GLU A 358 13.68 -13.55 -4.35
C GLU A 358 13.59 -12.08 -4.77
N ILE A 359 12.60 -11.70 -5.60
CA ILE A 359 12.47 -10.33 -6.14
C ILE A 359 11.55 -9.45 -5.28
N ILE A 360 10.47 -10.05 -4.77
CA ILE A 360 9.45 -9.37 -3.96
C ILE A 360 9.93 -9.21 -2.51
N HIS A 361 10.94 -9.98 -2.11
CA HIS A 361 11.39 -10.16 -0.74
C HIS A 361 10.24 -10.59 0.16
N CYS A 362 9.65 -9.69 0.95
CA CYS A 362 8.48 -9.98 1.77
C CYS A 362 7.59 -8.74 1.83
N LEU A 363 6.35 -8.87 1.36
CA LEU A 363 5.37 -7.79 1.36
C LEU A 363 4.10 -8.21 2.11
N PRO A 364 3.50 -7.31 2.91
CA PRO A 364 2.18 -7.53 3.46
C PRO A 364 1.14 -7.59 2.33
N THR A 365 0.15 -8.45 2.50
CA THR A 365 -0.93 -8.63 1.53
C THR A 365 -2.29 -8.65 2.24
N GLU A 366 -3.32 -8.24 1.51
CA GLU A 366 -4.69 -8.22 1.99
C GLU A 366 -5.52 -9.29 1.28
N VAL A 367 -6.56 -9.78 1.94
CA VAL A 367 -7.51 -10.73 1.35
C VAL A 367 -8.62 -9.94 0.65
N VAL A 368 -8.72 -10.09 -0.67
CA VAL A 368 -9.78 -9.48 -1.49
C VAL A 368 -11.04 -10.34 -1.47
N PHE A 369 -10.86 -11.65 -1.65
CA PHE A 369 -11.98 -12.58 -1.77
C PHE A 369 -11.59 -13.98 -1.30
N VAL A 370 -12.56 -14.70 -0.74
CA VAL A 370 -12.42 -16.10 -0.31
C VAL A 370 -13.58 -16.92 -0.87
N ASP A 371 -13.26 -18.02 -1.55
CA ASP A 371 -14.18 -19.06 -1.99
C ASP A 371 -13.87 -20.34 -1.21
N ASP A 372 -14.55 -20.50 -0.08
CA ASP A 372 -14.44 -21.66 0.80
C ASP A 372 -14.91 -22.96 0.11
N LYS A 373 -15.93 -22.86 -0.75
CA LYS A 373 -16.50 -23.99 -1.48
C LYS A 373 -15.49 -24.63 -2.44
N ASN A 374 -14.74 -23.80 -3.16
CA ASN A 374 -13.72 -24.26 -4.12
C ASN A 374 -12.29 -24.25 -3.56
N ASP A 375 -12.10 -23.85 -2.30
CA ASP A 375 -10.80 -23.75 -1.64
C ASP A 375 -9.85 -22.80 -2.40
N LEU A 376 -10.34 -21.61 -2.76
CA LEU A 376 -9.58 -20.56 -3.44
C LEU A 376 -9.63 -19.25 -2.66
N ALA A 377 -8.55 -18.49 -2.72
CA ALA A 377 -8.49 -17.13 -2.18
C ALA A 377 -7.77 -16.20 -3.16
N LEU A 378 -8.27 -14.96 -3.24
CA LEU A 378 -7.68 -13.88 -4.00
C LEU A 378 -7.10 -12.86 -3.02
N LEU A 379 -5.81 -12.58 -3.17
CA LEU A 379 -5.05 -11.65 -2.35
C LEU A 379 -4.63 -10.43 -3.18
N ASN A 380 -4.50 -9.27 -2.55
CA ASN A 380 -3.99 -8.05 -3.16
C ASN A 380 -2.73 -7.58 -2.43
N CYS A 381 -1.67 -7.34 -3.21
CA CYS A 381 -0.41 -6.79 -2.74
C CYS A 381 -0.33 -5.31 -3.15
N PRO A 382 -0.87 -4.36 -2.38
CA PRO A 382 -0.99 -2.95 -2.79
C PRO A 382 0.36 -2.27 -3.05
N ASN A 383 1.43 -2.76 -2.41
CA ASN A 383 2.78 -2.23 -2.54
C ASN A 383 3.60 -2.89 -3.67
N LEU A 384 3.03 -3.87 -4.39
CA LEU A 384 3.71 -4.54 -5.49
C LEU A 384 3.48 -3.78 -6.79
N ASN A 385 4.46 -2.96 -7.20
CA ASN A 385 4.44 -2.33 -8.52
C ASN A 385 5.08 -3.26 -9.56
N LEU A 386 4.23 -3.91 -10.36
CA LEU A 386 4.66 -4.79 -11.45
C LEU A 386 5.41 -4.05 -12.57
N ASN A 387 5.35 -2.71 -12.64
CA ASN A 387 6.12 -1.93 -13.61
C ASN A 387 7.57 -1.70 -13.16
N ASP A 388 7.82 -1.71 -11.85
CA ASP A 388 9.15 -1.47 -11.26
C ASP A 388 9.94 -2.79 -11.09
N THR A 389 9.25 -3.92 -11.17
CA THR A 389 9.80 -5.27 -11.03
C THR A 389 9.63 -5.96 -12.39
N GLU A 390 10.66 -6.59 -12.98
CA GLU A 390 10.54 -7.31 -14.27
C GLU A 390 9.65 -8.58 -14.19
N ILE A 391 8.66 -8.61 -13.29
CA ILE A 391 7.80 -9.75 -13.00
C ILE A 391 6.62 -9.76 -13.96
N ARG A 392 6.54 -10.82 -14.77
CA ARG A 392 5.40 -11.04 -15.67
C ARG A 392 4.37 -11.94 -14.99
N SER A 393 3.16 -11.44 -14.83
CA SER A 393 2.04 -12.21 -14.30
C SER A 393 1.67 -13.40 -15.20
N PHE A 394 1.08 -14.42 -14.60
CA PHE A 394 0.61 -15.59 -15.34
C PHE A 394 -0.74 -15.35 -16.02
N ASN A 395 -0.90 -15.94 -17.19
CA ASN A 395 -2.17 -16.00 -17.90
C ASN A 395 -2.91 -17.30 -17.56
N LEU A 396 -4.14 -17.18 -17.08
CA LEU A 396 -5.04 -18.30 -16.88
C LEU A 396 -5.60 -18.78 -18.23
N CYS A 397 -5.55 -20.09 -18.47
CA CYS A 397 -6.07 -20.73 -19.68
C CYS A 397 -7.18 -21.71 -19.30
N GLY A 398 -8.39 -21.50 -19.84
CA GLY A 398 -9.57 -22.31 -19.55
C GLY A 398 -9.66 -23.60 -20.35
N VAL A 399 -8.53 -24.14 -20.80
CA VAL A 399 -8.47 -25.40 -21.55
C VAL A 399 -8.47 -26.56 -20.56
N ASP A 400 -9.22 -27.61 -20.86
CA ASP A 400 -9.30 -28.80 -20.00
C ASP A 400 -7.96 -29.52 -19.90
N LEU A 401 -7.65 -29.99 -18.70
CA LEU A 401 -6.51 -30.87 -18.44
C LEU A 401 -6.88 -32.29 -18.90
N LEU A 402 -6.25 -32.79 -19.96
CA LEU A 402 -6.52 -34.11 -20.52
C LEU A 402 -5.61 -35.18 -19.93
N ILE A 403 -6.13 -36.39 -19.70
CA ILE A 403 -5.35 -37.53 -19.18
C ILE A 403 -4.15 -37.81 -20.09
N GLY A 404 -2.98 -38.06 -19.49
CA GLY A 404 -1.71 -38.29 -20.18
C GLY A 404 -0.95 -37.02 -20.55
N GLN A 405 -1.55 -35.84 -20.43
CA GLN A 405 -0.92 -34.57 -20.74
C GLN A 405 0.21 -34.23 -19.77
N SER A 406 1.39 -33.90 -20.30
CA SER A 406 2.51 -33.37 -19.50
C SER A 406 2.22 -31.94 -19.02
N VAL A 407 2.54 -31.69 -17.76
CA VAL A 407 2.40 -30.41 -17.06
C VAL A 407 3.62 -30.17 -16.18
N PHE A 408 3.81 -28.94 -15.74
CA PHE A 408 4.80 -28.60 -14.72
C PHE A 408 4.23 -27.60 -13.72
N CYS A 409 4.77 -27.60 -12.51
CA CYS A 409 4.31 -26.81 -11.40
C CYS A 409 5.45 -26.05 -10.74
N PHE A 410 5.11 -24.94 -10.08
CA PHE A 410 6.01 -24.24 -9.16
C PHE A 410 5.47 -24.32 -7.73
N GLY A 411 6.38 -24.40 -6.75
CA GLY A 411 5.97 -24.47 -5.35
C GLY A 411 7.08 -24.20 -4.33
N TYR A 412 6.65 -23.84 -3.12
CA TYR A 412 7.50 -23.59 -1.96
C TYR A 412 7.20 -24.62 -0.84
N PRO A 413 7.74 -25.84 -0.91
CA PRO A 413 7.54 -26.80 0.17
C PRO A 413 8.26 -26.34 1.46
N PRO A 414 7.80 -26.72 2.67
CA PRO A 414 8.38 -26.29 3.95
C PRO A 414 9.84 -26.69 4.16
N THR A 415 10.31 -27.72 3.44
CA THR A 415 11.71 -28.16 3.48
C THR A 415 12.62 -27.33 2.58
N HIS A 416 12.05 -26.45 1.76
CA HIS A 416 12.79 -25.54 0.89
C HIS A 416 12.94 -24.18 1.57
N MET A 417 14.19 -23.87 1.95
CA MET A 417 14.57 -22.59 2.57
C MET A 417 15.05 -21.56 1.55
N GLY A 418 15.10 -21.91 0.25
CA GLY A 418 15.48 -20.99 -0.81
C GLY A 418 14.39 -19.98 -1.14
N GLU A 419 14.79 -18.85 -1.72
CA GLU A 419 13.91 -17.73 -2.09
C GLU A 419 13.23 -17.93 -3.46
N THR A 420 13.75 -18.85 -4.28
CA THR A 420 13.20 -19.24 -5.58
C THR A 420 12.25 -20.42 -5.46
N ALA A 421 11.18 -20.47 -6.27
CA ALA A 421 10.27 -21.60 -6.29
C ALA A 421 10.93 -22.85 -6.88
N LEU A 422 10.54 -24.04 -6.39
CA LEU A 422 10.96 -25.30 -6.99
C LEU A 422 10.14 -25.63 -8.22
N PHE A 423 10.80 -26.12 -9.27
CA PHE A 423 10.17 -26.64 -10.49
C PHE A 423 9.97 -28.15 -10.39
N VAL A 424 8.75 -28.60 -10.69
CA VAL A 424 8.40 -30.03 -10.68
C VAL A 424 7.57 -30.38 -11.90
N GLU A 425 7.98 -31.41 -12.64
CA GLU A 425 7.22 -31.95 -13.77
C GLU A 425 6.28 -33.06 -13.35
N GLY A 426 5.17 -33.21 -14.09
CA GLY A 426 4.19 -34.25 -13.86
C GLY A 426 3.29 -34.51 -15.07
N LYS A 427 2.33 -35.40 -14.89
CA LYS A 427 1.32 -35.72 -15.91
C LYS A 427 -0.08 -35.76 -15.31
N VAL A 428 -1.08 -35.42 -16.11
CA VAL A 428 -2.49 -35.63 -15.74
C VAL A 428 -2.77 -37.13 -15.70
N ALA A 429 -3.13 -37.64 -14.52
CA ALA A 429 -3.35 -39.06 -14.26
C ALA A 429 -4.83 -39.45 -14.38
N GLY A 430 -5.75 -38.54 -14.07
CA GLY A 430 -7.17 -38.86 -14.06
C GLY A 430 -8.04 -37.74 -13.50
N TYR A 431 -9.27 -38.08 -13.15
CA TYR A 431 -10.21 -37.20 -12.48
C TYR A 431 -10.80 -37.87 -11.25
N LYS A 432 -10.92 -37.12 -10.16
CA LYS A 432 -11.59 -37.56 -8.93
C LYS A 432 -12.99 -36.95 -8.89
N LYS A 433 -14.02 -37.81 -8.92
CA LYS A 433 -15.40 -37.37 -8.66
C LYS A 433 -15.59 -37.13 -7.17
N GLU A 434 -16.22 -36.02 -6.82
CA GLU A 434 -16.64 -35.71 -5.46
C GLU A 434 -18.18 -35.65 -5.42
N LEU A 435 -18.80 -36.18 -4.36
CA LEU A 435 -20.26 -36.09 -4.22
C LEU A 435 -20.69 -34.62 -4.19
N TYR A 436 -21.68 -34.27 -5.03
CA TYR A 436 -22.25 -32.92 -5.14
C TYR A 436 -21.25 -31.80 -5.51
N LYS A 437 -20.06 -32.16 -6.03
CA LYS A 437 -19.04 -31.21 -6.47
C LYS A 437 -18.54 -31.57 -7.87
N GLU A 438 -18.09 -30.54 -8.60
CA GLU A 438 -17.45 -30.75 -9.90
C GLU A 438 -16.12 -31.50 -9.73
N PRO A 439 -15.79 -32.42 -10.65
CA PRO A 439 -14.64 -33.30 -10.53
C PRO A 439 -13.32 -32.52 -10.41
N LEU A 440 -12.41 -33.03 -9.59
CA LEU A 440 -11.04 -32.53 -9.48
C LEU A 440 -10.14 -33.27 -10.47
N VAL A 441 -9.12 -32.59 -10.96
CA VAL A 441 -8.09 -33.21 -11.80
C VAL A 441 -7.04 -33.84 -10.90
N THR A 442 -6.61 -35.05 -11.20
CA THR A 442 -5.54 -35.74 -10.48
C THR A 442 -4.26 -35.72 -11.31
N LEU A 443 -3.17 -35.19 -10.75
CA LEU A 443 -1.84 -35.23 -11.34
C LEU A 443 -1.00 -36.32 -10.69
N ASN A 444 -0.13 -36.97 -11.46
CA ASN A 444 1.02 -37.69 -10.94
C ASN A 444 2.24 -36.75 -10.97
N CYS A 445 2.63 -36.22 -9.82
CA CYS A 445 3.69 -35.21 -9.68
C CYS A 445 4.29 -35.26 -8.28
N SER A 446 5.60 -35.02 -8.13
CA SER A 446 6.29 -35.11 -6.83
C SER A 446 6.16 -33.82 -5.99
N LEU A 447 4.93 -33.28 -5.84
CA LEU A 447 4.68 -32.13 -4.97
C LEU A 447 4.56 -32.55 -3.51
N ARG A 448 4.98 -31.65 -2.61
CA ARG A 448 4.92 -31.82 -1.15
C ARG A 448 3.92 -30.83 -0.54
N PRO A 449 3.48 -31.04 0.72
CA PRO A 449 2.73 -30.02 1.45
C PRO A 449 3.45 -28.67 1.34
N GLY A 450 2.72 -27.55 1.27
CA GLY A 450 3.26 -26.21 1.00
C GLY A 450 3.35 -25.82 -0.48
N CYS A 451 3.23 -26.77 -1.41
CA CYS A 451 3.01 -26.46 -2.84
C CYS A 451 1.53 -26.12 -3.15
N SER A 452 0.63 -26.31 -2.18
CA SER A 452 -0.78 -25.92 -2.26
C SER A 452 -0.93 -24.43 -2.60
N GLY A 453 -1.82 -24.12 -3.54
CA GLY A 453 -2.03 -22.81 -4.13
C GLY A 453 -1.08 -22.49 -5.28
N GLY A 454 -0.12 -23.37 -5.58
CA GLY A 454 0.82 -23.21 -6.68
C GLY A 454 0.19 -23.40 -8.07
N PRO A 455 0.79 -22.81 -9.12
CA PRO A 455 0.28 -22.91 -10.49
C PRO A 455 0.62 -24.26 -11.13
N VAL A 456 -0.36 -24.85 -11.81
CA VAL A 456 -0.19 -25.99 -12.73
C VAL A 456 -0.17 -25.44 -14.15
N MET A 457 0.90 -25.70 -14.90
CA MET A 457 1.18 -25.02 -16.15
C MET A 457 1.56 -25.96 -17.28
N ARG A 458 1.46 -25.43 -18.50
CA ARG A 458 1.99 -26.03 -19.72
C ARG A 458 2.43 -24.94 -20.68
N ARG A 459 3.37 -25.27 -21.56
CA ARG A 459 3.70 -24.45 -22.73
C ARG A 459 2.73 -24.73 -23.88
N ILE A 460 1.94 -23.74 -24.27
CA ILE A 460 1.03 -23.77 -25.43
C ILE A 460 1.44 -22.62 -26.36
N ASN A 461 1.64 -22.89 -27.65
CA ASN A 461 2.04 -21.89 -28.65
C ASN A 461 3.27 -21.05 -28.21
N ARG A 462 4.29 -21.72 -27.65
CA ARG A 462 5.51 -21.11 -27.07
C ARG A 462 5.28 -20.18 -25.87
N GLN A 463 4.08 -20.11 -25.29
CA GLN A 463 3.79 -19.35 -24.09
C GLN A 463 3.47 -20.26 -22.91
N ILE A 464 3.90 -19.88 -21.71
CA ILE A 464 3.53 -20.58 -20.47
C ILE A 464 2.15 -20.08 -20.04
N VAL A 465 1.24 -21.02 -19.83
CA VAL A 465 -0.11 -20.74 -19.35
C VAL A 465 -0.46 -21.61 -18.15
N VAL A 466 -1.27 -21.05 -17.25
CA VAL A 466 -1.77 -21.76 -16.06
C VAL A 466 -3.08 -22.44 -16.40
N LEU A 467 -3.13 -23.76 -16.18
CA LEU A 467 -4.26 -24.65 -16.43
C LEU A 467 -4.99 -25.06 -15.14
N GLY A 468 -4.38 -24.83 -13.98
CA GLY A 468 -5.01 -25.10 -12.70
C GLY A 468 -4.20 -24.65 -11.50
N VAL A 469 -4.76 -24.89 -10.31
CA VAL A 469 -4.17 -24.58 -9.01
C VAL A 469 -4.02 -25.86 -8.21
N VAL A 470 -2.81 -26.12 -7.69
CA VAL A 470 -2.53 -27.25 -6.81
C VAL A 470 -3.37 -27.11 -5.55
N LYS A 471 -4.11 -28.15 -5.14
CA LYS A 471 -4.96 -28.11 -3.94
C LYS A 471 -4.35 -28.93 -2.79
N GLU A 472 -4.44 -30.25 -2.89
CA GLU A 472 -4.05 -31.17 -1.83
C GLU A 472 -3.44 -32.45 -2.41
N ILE A 473 -2.50 -33.03 -1.68
CA ILE A 473 -1.95 -34.36 -1.96
C ILE A 473 -2.95 -35.38 -1.45
N HIS A 474 -3.18 -36.47 -2.20
CA HIS A 474 -4.00 -37.58 -1.72
C HIS A 474 -3.35 -38.17 -0.46
N LYS A 475 -4.04 -38.03 0.67
CA LYS A 475 -3.70 -38.74 1.90
C LYS A 475 -4.54 -40.02 1.93
N GLN A 476 -3.90 -41.15 2.21
CA GLN A 476 -4.64 -42.34 2.59
C GLN A 476 -5.16 -42.08 4.01
N ASP A 477 -6.47 -41.96 4.17
CA ASP A 477 -7.09 -41.90 5.49
C ASP A 477 -7.06 -43.31 6.08
N ILE A 478 -6.13 -43.54 7.01
CA ILE A 478 -5.94 -44.85 7.67
C ILE A 478 -6.75 -44.95 8.97
N PHE A 479 -7.21 -43.83 9.54
CA PHE A 479 -8.00 -43.83 10.78
C PHE A 479 -9.50 -43.72 10.52
N GLU A 480 -10.29 -44.52 11.24
CA GLU A 480 -11.75 -44.43 11.24
C GLU A 480 -12.22 -43.13 11.93
N GLU A 481 -13.41 -42.65 11.58
CA GLU A 481 -14.00 -41.42 12.11
C GLU A 481 -14.05 -41.38 13.65
N ASN A 482 -14.22 -42.55 14.27
CA ASN A 482 -14.22 -42.73 15.72
C ASN A 482 -12.86 -42.42 16.37
N GLU A 483 -11.76 -42.75 15.70
CA GLU A 483 -10.40 -42.51 16.19
C GLU A 483 -10.04 -41.03 16.09
N ARG A 484 -10.57 -40.31 15.08
CA ARG A 484 -10.47 -38.85 14.96
C ARG A 484 -11.24 -38.12 16.05
N ASN A 485 -12.48 -38.55 16.33
CA ASN A 485 -13.29 -37.96 17.40
C ASN A 485 -12.66 -38.19 18.77
N PHE A 486 -12.10 -39.38 19.03
CA PHE A 486 -11.34 -39.65 20.25
C PHE A 486 -10.14 -38.69 20.40
N MET A 487 -9.45 -38.40 19.31
CA MET A 487 -8.30 -37.48 19.28
C MET A 487 -8.68 -36.02 19.51
N GLU A 488 -9.79 -35.53 18.94
CA GLU A 488 -10.27 -34.16 19.19
C GLU A 488 -10.76 -33.97 20.62
N ILE A 489 -11.45 -34.97 21.18
CA ILE A 489 -11.91 -34.97 22.57
C ILE A 489 -10.72 -34.91 23.54
N MET A 490 -9.66 -35.69 23.29
CA MET A 490 -8.43 -35.67 24.10
C MET A 490 -7.70 -34.32 24.04
N ASN A 491 -7.75 -33.61 22.92
CA ASN A 491 -7.12 -32.31 22.75
C ASN A 491 -7.96 -31.16 23.37
N MET A 492 -9.29 -31.31 23.41
CA MET A 492 -10.22 -30.36 24.04
C MET A 492 -10.30 -30.51 25.58
N GLN A 493 -10.07 -31.70 26.14
CA GLN A 493 -10.23 -31.96 27.58
C GLN A 493 -8.97 -31.70 28.45
N ALA A 494 -8.13 -30.74 28.07
CA ALA A 494 -6.90 -30.38 28.79
C ALA A 494 -7.10 -29.53 30.08
N ASN A 495 -8.25 -29.63 30.75
CA ASN A 495 -8.61 -28.81 31.92
C ASN A 495 -8.64 -29.56 33.27
N ASN A 496 -8.19 -30.82 33.31
CA ASN A 496 -8.13 -31.58 34.56
C ASN A 496 -6.68 -31.80 35.03
N THR A 497 -6.37 -31.39 36.26
CA THR A 497 -5.03 -31.27 36.84
C THR A 497 -4.27 -32.61 36.92
N PHE A 498 -4.98 -33.72 37.09
CA PHE A 498 -4.39 -35.06 37.12
C PHE A 498 -4.02 -35.58 35.71
N LEU A 499 -4.86 -35.27 34.71
CA LEU A 499 -4.59 -35.59 33.31
C LEU A 499 -3.43 -34.75 32.74
N GLN A 500 -3.26 -33.49 33.17
CA GLN A 500 -2.14 -32.63 32.77
C GLN A 500 -0.77 -33.22 33.15
N MET A 501 -0.67 -33.88 34.31
CA MET A 501 0.60 -34.45 34.79
C MET A 501 0.96 -35.73 34.01
N VAL A 502 -0.02 -36.60 33.77
CA VAL A 502 0.12 -37.81 32.94
C VAL A 502 0.37 -37.44 31.47
N LEU A 503 -0.37 -36.46 30.93
CA LEU A 503 -0.15 -35.93 29.58
C LEU A 503 1.25 -35.34 29.45
N LYS A 504 1.77 -34.55 30.40
CA LYS A 504 3.15 -34.01 30.29
C LYS A 504 4.22 -35.09 30.17
N LEU A 505 4.05 -36.24 30.83
CA LEU A 505 4.97 -37.37 30.78
C LEU A 505 4.88 -38.15 29.45
N ILE A 506 3.66 -38.31 28.91
CA ILE A 506 3.43 -39.16 27.74
C ILE A 506 3.39 -38.36 26.42
N THR A 507 3.12 -37.06 26.45
CA THR A 507 3.06 -36.16 25.27
C THR A 507 4.33 -36.15 24.43
N PRO A 508 5.56 -36.15 24.99
CA PRO A 508 6.78 -36.21 24.19
C PRO A 508 6.90 -37.55 23.45
N LEU A 509 6.52 -38.65 24.12
CA LEU A 509 6.55 -40.00 23.56
C LEU A 509 5.48 -40.16 22.48
N ILE A 510 4.27 -39.67 22.74
CA ILE A 510 3.17 -39.60 21.77
C ILE A 510 3.57 -38.75 20.56
N LYS A 511 4.16 -37.56 20.76
CA LYS A 511 4.68 -36.71 19.67
C LYS A 511 5.79 -37.40 18.89
N LEU A 512 6.67 -38.13 19.55
CA LEU A 512 7.75 -38.87 18.91
C LEU A 512 7.21 -40.04 18.10
N VAL A 513 6.29 -40.83 18.66
CA VAL A 513 5.57 -41.91 17.97
C VAL A 513 4.77 -41.35 16.81
N PHE A 514 4.13 -40.19 16.95
CA PHE A 514 3.45 -39.53 15.83
C PHE A 514 4.42 -38.97 14.79
N LYS A 515 5.58 -38.43 15.18
CA LYS A 515 6.61 -38.00 14.24
C LYS A 515 7.22 -39.18 13.48
N LEU A 516 7.46 -40.30 14.15
CA LEU A 516 7.93 -41.55 13.56
C LEU A 516 6.85 -42.17 12.69
N HIS A 517 5.61 -42.25 13.17
CA HIS A 517 4.47 -42.74 12.39
C HIS A 517 4.26 -41.86 11.16
N TYR A 518 4.16 -40.54 11.31
CA TYR A 518 4.12 -39.60 10.18
C TYR A 518 5.35 -39.78 9.27
N ALA A 519 6.57 -39.92 9.78
CA ALA A 519 7.73 -40.17 8.93
C ALA A 519 7.67 -41.53 8.18
N LEU A 520 7.06 -42.56 8.78
CA LEU A 520 6.93 -43.92 8.24
C LEU A 520 5.69 -44.11 7.35
N THR A 521 4.63 -43.30 7.53
CA THR A 521 3.35 -43.40 6.81
C THR A 521 3.08 -42.21 5.87
N SER A 522 3.82 -41.10 5.99
CA SER A 522 3.80 -40.02 4.99
C SER A 522 4.47 -40.42 3.68
N THR A 523 5.11 -41.59 3.62
CA THR A 523 5.51 -42.21 2.37
C THR A 523 4.34 -42.98 1.79
N HIS A 524 3.48 -42.23 1.10
CA HIS A 524 2.95 -42.56 -0.22
C HIS A 524 1.92 -43.71 -0.30
N SER A 525 0.70 -43.37 -0.73
CA SER A 525 0.10 -44.12 -1.84
C SER A 525 1.21 -44.38 -2.86
N PRO A 526 1.43 -45.60 -3.38
CA PRO A 526 2.51 -45.87 -4.34
C PRO A 526 2.47 -44.95 -5.58
N PHE A 527 1.39 -44.18 -5.74
CA PHE A 527 1.21 -43.13 -6.72
C PHE A 527 1.22 -41.73 -6.08
N ASN A 528 2.06 -40.83 -6.60
CA ASN A 528 2.16 -39.42 -6.20
C ASN A 528 1.00 -38.59 -6.75
N PHE A 529 -0.22 -38.88 -6.30
CA PHE A 529 -1.44 -38.24 -6.78
C PHE A 529 -1.79 -36.95 -6.03
N ILE A 530 -2.06 -35.90 -6.80
CA ILE A 530 -2.38 -34.56 -6.30
C ILE A 530 -3.64 -34.04 -6.97
N ASN A 531 -4.54 -33.48 -6.17
CA ASN A 531 -5.74 -32.81 -6.66
C ASN A 531 -5.41 -31.40 -7.15
N VAL A 532 -6.01 -31.06 -8.28
CA VAL A 532 -5.87 -29.77 -8.94
C VAL A 532 -7.25 -29.19 -9.21
N ILE A 533 -7.40 -27.91 -8.89
CA ILE A 533 -8.56 -27.09 -9.23
C ILE A 533 -8.35 -26.56 -10.65
N PRO A 534 -9.21 -26.88 -11.63
CA PRO A 534 -9.07 -26.39 -13.00
C PRO A 534 -9.13 -24.86 -13.10
N ALA A 535 -8.34 -24.26 -13.99
CA ALA A 535 -8.31 -22.81 -14.18
C ALA A 535 -9.65 -22.23 -14.67
N GLN A 536 -10.53 -23.02 -15.26
CA GLN A 536 -11.90 -22.60 -15.57
C GLN A 536 -12.67 -22.14 -14.32
N LYS A 537 -12.53 -22.85 -13.20
CA LYS A 537 -13.17 -22.47 -11.92
C LYS A 537 -12.62 -21.14 -11.41
N VAL A 538 -11.31 -20.95 -11.53
CA VAL A 538 -10.63 -19.70 -11.18
C VAL A 538 -11.12 -18.54 -12.04
N LYS A 539 -11.28 -18.74 -13.36
CA LYS A 539 -11.82 -17.70 -14.25
C LYS A 539 -13.25 -17.31 -13.89
N LYS A 540 -14.10 -18.30 -13.57
CA LYS A 540 -15.47 -18.06 -13.13
C LYS A 540 -15.51 -17.24 -11.84
N LEU A 541 -14.64 -17.56 -10.89
CA LEU A 541 -14.47 -16.79 -9.66
C LEU A 541 -14.12 -15.33 -9.95
N LEU A 542 -13.16 -15.07 -10.84
CA LEU A 542 -12.76 -13.71 -11.21
C LEU A 542 -13.90 -12.93 -11.88
N GLN A 543 -14.66 -13.58 -12.77
CA GLN A 543 -15.84 -12.98 -13.40
C GLN A 543 -16.92 -12.63 -12.36
N ASP A 544 -17.19 -13.53 -11.42
CA ASP A 544 -18.17 -13.29 -10.35
C ASP A 544 -17.75 -12.11 -9.44
N ILE A 545 -16.45 -11.94 -9.20
CA ILE A 545 -15.89 -10.81 -8.45
C ILE A 545 -16.05 -9.50 -9.24
N GLU A 546 -15.70 -9.47 -10.53
CA GLU A 546 -15.86 -8.28 -11.38
C GLU A 546 -17.32 -7.82 -11.41
N VAL A 547 -18.27 -8.75 -11.56
CA VAL A 547 -19.71 -8.45 -11.54
C VAL A 547 -20.15 -7.91 -10.18
N LYS A 548 -19.63 -8.44 -9.06
CA LYS A 548 -19.94 -7.93 -7.72
C LYS A 548 -19.35 -6.54 -7.49
N MET A 549 -18.11 -6.30 -7.90
CA MET A 549 -17.45 -4.99 -7.76
C MET A 549 -18.12 -3.91 -8.64
N ALA A 550 -18.60 -4.27 -9.83
CA ALA A 550 -19.38 -3.36 -10.69
C ALA A 550 -20.78 -3.03 -10.14
N ARG A 551 -21.31 -3.85 -9.23
CA ARG A 551 -22.64 -3.67 -8.60
C ARG A 551 -22.59 -2.96 -7.25
N VAL A 552 -21.41 -2.60 -6.74
CA VAL A 552 -21.29 -1.70 -5.58
C VAL A 552 -21.47 -0.27 -6.11
N PRO A 553 -22.59 0.42 -5.80
CA PRO A 553 -22.68 1.85 -6.11
C PRO A 553 -21.59 2.56 -5.31
N ALA A 554 -20.85 3.46 -5.96
CA ALA A 554 -19.92 4.34 -5.27
C ALA A 554 -20.63 5.01 -4.08
N LEU A 555 -20.19 4.68 -2.87
CA LEU A 555 -20.66 5.23 -1.60
C LEU A 555 -19.58 6.14 -1.02
#